data_AF-A0A976LFS4-F1
#
_entry.id   AF-A0A976LFS4-F1
#
_cell.length_a   1.000
_cell.length_b   1.000
_cell.length_c   1.000
_cell.angle_alpha   90.00
_cell.angle_beta   90.00
_cell.angle_gamma   90.00
#
_symmetry.space_group_name_H-M   'P 1'
#
loop_
_entity.id
_entity.type
_entity.pdbx_description
1 polymer ?
#
loop_
_entity_poly.entity_id
_entity_poly.type
_entity_poly.pdbx_seq_one_letter_code
_entity_poly.pdbx_strand_id
1 'polypeptide(L)'
;MVCRAPRTSFSGSGASGDGKSTSSEGSALMSMQDGIYYLVVCQLAAPAMTLALIGLPALLGRPLSEQATTRVVGAGFTSGFMAALATLVTLGLQGFPSQVVHLGTWFSVGHHAATIDLVADGLSVPYVCFSTGLCALVNAFAGKYLHREPGFTRFFLLLTLFGTGMNLMVLAGSIDVLFAGWEFLGLSSALLIGFFHERSNAVNASLRAYTTYRICDIGLLTAGVVVHAAVGSGDFGKLFSGTWPNAHCLVSTNVAVGVSILLVFAAMGKSAQVPFSGWLARAMEGPTPSSAIFYGALSIHAGAYVLLRCESLLDQAPAVQWAMVVIGSVTALHASVVGRVQTDLKSMLAYASMMQSGIIFVEIGLGWRVIPLVHVVSHAILRSLQILRSPSALHDRHELEAALGGHPGSEAWSPRHLLSERSQAWLYRLALERGYQDASMVRLIVLPVRRLFEFAARGEERLIMWLGRDPTDSSRGGPK
;
A
#
# COMPACT_ATOMS: atom_id res chain seq x y z
N MET A 1 -26.31 64.44 -31.12
CA MET A 1 -26.61 65.88 -30.90
C MET A 1 -27.12 66.04 -29.48
N VAL A 2 -26.22 66.31 -28.53
CA VAL A 2 -25.95 67.63 -27.89
C VAL A 2 -27.03 68.01 -26.88
N CYS A 3 -26.71 67.91 -25.57
CA CYS A 3 -26.50 69.10 -24.74
C CYS A 3 -25.83 68.75 -23.40
N ARG A 4 -24.94 69.66 -22.97
CA ARG A 4 -24.01 69.60 -21.83
C ARG A 4 -24.63 70.19 -20.56
N ALA A 5 -24.23 69.61 -19.43
CA ALA A 5 -24.00 70.06 -18.04
C ALA A 5 -24.41 71.48 -17.55
N PRO A 6 -24.49 71.64 -16.22
CA PRO A 6 -23.46 72.47 -15.57
C PRO A 6 -22.73 71.79 -14.40
N ARG A 7 -21.52 72.30 -14.19
CA ARG A 7 -20.49 71.91 -13.23
C ARG A 7 -20.83 72.36 -11.80
N THR A 8 -20.42 71.57 -10.80
CA THR A 8 -19.83 72.11 -9.56
C THR A 8 -18.57 71.32 -9.23
N SER A 9 -17.50 72.07 -9.00
CA SER A 9 -16.16 71.62 -8.65
C SER A 9 -16.03 71.48 -7.14
N PHE A 10 -15.42 70.39 -6.67
CA PHE A 10 -14.63 70.42 -5.45
C PHE A 10 -13.33 69.64 -5.66
N SER A 11 -12.22 70.35 -5.46
CA SER A 11 -10.85 69.87 -5.46
C SER A 11 -10.52 69.36 -4.06
N GLY A 12 -9.81 68.24 -3.95
CA GLY A 12 -9.30 67.77 -2.66
C GLY A 12 -8.55 66.44 -2.74
N SER A 13 -7.26 66.53 -3.12
CA SER A 13 -6.12 65.82 -2.51
C SER A 13 -6.25 64.33 -2.12
N GLY A 14 -5.47 63.50 -2.83
CA GLY A 14 -4.56 62.54 -2.21
C GLY A 14 -5.14 61.24 -1.63
N ALA A 15 -5.07 60.16 -2.42
CA ALA A 15 -4.88 58.80 -1.92
C ALA A 15 -4.35 57.89 -3.06
N SER A 16 -3.11 58.12 -3.46
CA SER A 16 -2.33 57.12 -4.21
C SER A 16 -1.68 56.16 -3.21
N GLY A 17 -2.35 55.06 -2.88
CA GLY A 17 -1.76 54.11 -1.93
C GLY A 17 -2.66 52.94 -1.55
N ASP A 18 -3.14 52.15 -2.51
CA ASP A 18 -3.74 50.83 -2.21
C ASP A 18 -3.59 49.79 -3.36
N GLY A 19 -2.64 50.00 -4.27
CA GLY A 19 -2.36 49.09 -5.39
C GLY A 19 -1.16 48.15 -5.20
N LYS A 20 -0.42 48.27 -4.08
CA LYS A 20 0.84 47.53 -3.84
C LYS A 20 0.72 46.36 -2.84
N SER A 21 -0.24 46.38 -1.93
CA SER A 21 -0.44 45.29 -0.95
C SER A 21 -1.03 44.04 -1.63
N THR A 22 -2.04 44.22 -2.46
CA THR A 22 -2.75 43.13 -3.18
C THR A 22 -1.90 42.44 -4.24
N SER A 23 -0.96 43.15 -4.89
CA SER A 23 -0.03 42.57 -5.86
C SER A 23 1.13 41.81 -5.21
N SER A 24 1.58 42.26 -4.03
CA SER A 24 2.62 41.56 -3.24
C SER A 24 2.10 40.27 -2.62
N GLU A 25 0.88 40.27 -2.08
CA GLU A 25 0.24 39.07 -1.50
C GLU A 25 -0.08 38.03 -2.59
N GLY A 26 -0.58 38.45 -3.75
CA GLY A 26 -0.83 37.55 -4.89
C GLY A 26 0.45 36.91 -5.45
N SER A 27 1.55 37.67 -5.52
CA SER A 27 2.86 37.16 -5.95
C SER A 27 3.44 36.14 -4.96
N ALA A 28 3.30 36.40 -3.65
CA ALA A 28 3.73 35.48 -2.60
C ALA A 28 2.94 34.17 -2.63
N LEU A 29 1.62 34.23 -2.85
CA LEU A 29 0.77 33.04 -2.95
C LEU A 29 1.08 32.20 -4.19
N MET A 30 1.30 32.82 -5.36
CA MET A 30 1.74 32.11 -6.58
C MET A 30 3.11 31.44 -6.38
N SER A 31 4.10 32.16 -5.84
CA SER A 31 5.43 31.61 -5.54
C SER A 31 5.37 30.42 -4.58
N MET A 32 4.45 30.46 -3.62
CA MET A 32 4.26 29.38 -2.64
C MET A 32 3.55 28.15 -3.24
N GLN A 33 2.56 28.35 -4.13
CA GLN A 33 1.93 27.26 -4.88
C GLN A 33 2.91 26.58 -5.84
N ASP A 34 3.72 27.36 -6.55
CA ASP A 34 4.80 26.86 -7.40
C ASP A 34 5.82 26.06 -6.55
N GLY A 35 6.13 26.54 -5.35
CA GLY A 35 6.99 25.82 -4.39
C GLY A 35 6.44 24.43 -4.04
N ILE A 36 5.15 24.33 -3.68
CA ILE A 36 4.51 23.04 -3.35
C ILE A 36 4.52 22.10 -4.56
N TYR A 37 4.26 22.61 -5.76
CA TYR A 37 4.32 21.83 -6.99
C TYR A 37 5.67 21.11 -7.13
N TYR A 38 6.78 21.84 -7.05
CA TYR A 38 8.11 21.24 -7.19
C TYR A 38 8.46 20.28 -6.05
N LEU A 39 8.02 20.57 -4.82
CA LEU A 39 8.23 19.68 -3.69
C LEU A 39 7.49 18.35 -3.85
N VAL A 40 6.24 18.37 -4.30
CA VAL A 40 5.44 17.16 -4.55
C VAL A 40 6.01 16.37 -5.73
N VAL A 41 6.39 17.03 -6.82
CA VAL A 41 7.09 16.39 -7.94
C VAL A 41 8.38 15.72 -7.47
N CYS A 42 9.17 16.40 -6.62
CA CYS A 42 10.41 15.86 -6.07
C CYS A 42 10.20 14.59 -5.25
N GLN A 43 9.12 14.52 -4.45
CA GLN A 43 8.78 13.32 -3.66
C GLN A 43 8.60 12.07 -4.52
N LEU A 44 8.05 12.20 -5.72
CA LEU A 44 7.88 11.09 -6.66
C LEU A 44 9.11 10.89 -7.55
N ALA A 45 9.62 11.97 -8.13
CA ALA A 45 10.69 11.94 -9.12
C ALA A 45 12.03 11.51 -8.52
N ALA A 46 12.35 11.89 -7.27
CA ALA A 46 13.63 11.55 -6.66
C ALA A 46 13.89 10.03 -6.60
N PRO A 47 13.03 9.20 -5.97
CA PRO A 47 13.23 7.75 -5.99
C PRO A 47 13.11 7.16 -7.39
N ALA A 48 12.22 7.68 -8.25
CA ALA A 48 12.06 7.19 -9.63
C ALA A 48 13.31 7.42 -10.50
N MET A 49 13.95 8.58 -10.36
CA MET A 49 15.21 8.88 -11.05
C MET A 49 16.33 7.98 -10.54
N THR A 50 16.37 7.66 -9.24
CA THR A 50 17.39 6.73 -8.73
C THR A 50 17.25 5.35 -9.36
N LEU A 51 16.03 4.85 -9.58
CA LEU A 51 15.79 3.58 -10.27
C LEU A 51 16.45 3.58 -11.66
N ALA A 52 16.31 4.66 -12.43
CA ALA A 52 16.97 4.80 -13.72
C ALA A 52 18.51 4.89 -13.59
N LEU A 53 19.01 5.66 -12.62
CA LEU A 53 20.44 5.87 -12.40
C LEU A 53 21.18 4.59 -12.00
N ILE A 54 20.55 3.69 -11.24
CA ILE A 54 21.15 2.39 -10.88
C ILE A 54 20.76 1.28 -11.87
N GLY A 55 19.61 1.39 -12.53
CA GLY A 55 19.07 0.38 -13.45
C GLY A 55 19.68 0.42 -14.84
N LEU A 56 19.88 1.60 -15.43
CA LEU A 56 20.47 1.71 -16.77
C LEU A 56 21.91 1.13 -16.82
N PRO A 57 22.82 1.44 -15.87
CA PRO A 57 24.13 0.80 -15.85
C PRO A 57 24.05 -0.72 -15.66
N ALA A 58 23.13 -1.19 -14.80
CA ALA A 58 22.93 -2.63 -14.58
C ALA A 58 22.43 -3.36 -15.85
N LEU A 59 21.50 -2.76 -16.60
CA LEU A 59 21.01 -3.27 -17.89
C LEU A 59 22.11 -3.34 -18.95
N LEU A 60 23.05 -2.39 -18.92
CA LEU A 60 24.22 -2.36 -19.82
C LEU A 60 25.35 -3.31 -19.37
N GLY A 61 25.13 -4.15 -18.36
CA GLY A 61 26.14 -5.07 -17.82
C GLY A 61 27.26 -4.39 -17.03
N ARG A 62 27.05 -3.13 -16.61
CA ARG A 62 28.01 -2.30 -15.86
C ARG A 62 27.39 -1.78 -14.56
N PRO A 63 27.01 -2.66 -13.61
CA PRO A 63 26.41 -2.23 -12.36
C PRO A 63 27.36 -1.31 -11.58
N LEU A 64 26.79 -0.33 -10.87
CA LEU A 64 27.55 0.53 -9.97
C LEU A 64 28.12 -0.28 -8.79
N SER A 65 29.15 0.25 -8.14
CA SER A 65 29.66 -0.33 -6.89
C SER A 65 28.59 -0.32 -5.80
N GLU A 66 28.71 -1.22 -4.81
CA GLU A 66 27.75 -1.30 -3.68
C GLU A 66 27.64 0.02 -2.92
N GLN A 67 28.77 0.69 -2.70
CA GLN A 67 28.83 1.99 -2.04
C GLN A 67 28.15 3.08 -2.87
N ALA A 68 28.39 3.12 -4.18
CA ALA A 68 27.75 4.08 -5.07
C ALA A 68 26.24 3.86 -5.14
N THR A 69 25.81 2.60 -5.28
CA THR A 69 24.38 2.21 -5.28
C THR A 69 23.68 2.68 -4.00
N THR A 70 24.25 2.37 -2.82
CA THR A 70 23.66 2.77 -1.52
C THR A 70 23.59 4.29 -1.35
N ARG A 71 24.62 5.02 -1.82
CA ARG A 71 24.65 6.49 -1.76
C ARG A 71 23.63 7.13 -2.71
N VAL A 72 23.54 6.65 -3.95
CA VAL A 72 22.59 7.18 -4.95
C VAL A 72 21.15 6.95 -4.48
N VAL A 73 20.82 5.71 -4.08
CA VAL A 73 19.48 5.38 -3.57
C VAL A 73 19.18 6.13 -2.27
N GLY A 74 20.15 6.21 -1.36
CA GLY A 74 20.03 6.97 -0.12
C GLY A 74 19.79 8.46 -0.38
N ALA A 75 20.50 9.06 -1.35
CA ALA A 75 20.31 10.45 -1.72
C ALA A 75 18.91 10.70 -2.29
N GLY A 76 18.39 9.81 -3.13
CA GLY A 76 17.03 9.91 -3.68
C GLY A 76 15.93 9.81 -2.63
N PHE A 77 16.03 8.86 -1.69
CA PHE A 77 15.07 8.79 -0.59
C PHE A 77 15.21 9.96 0.38
N THR A 78 16.44 10.41 0.67
CA THR A 78 16.65 11.55 1.57
C THR A 78 16.13 12.85 0.95
N SER A 79 16.34 13.08 -0.34
CA SER A 79 15.79 14.27 -1.01
C SER A 79 14.26 14.22 -1.06
N GLY A 80 13.67 13.07 -1.39
CA GLY A 80 12.22 12.88 -1.33
C GLY A 80 11.65 13.10 0.08
N PHE A 81 12.34 12.61 1.12
CA PHE A 81 11.96 12.82 2.51
C PHE A 81 12.03 14.30 2.92
N MET A 82 13.10 15.00 2.56
CA MET A 82 13.23 16.44 2.83
C MET A 82 12.15 17.25 2.09
N ALA A 83 11.80 16.87 0.86
CA ALA A 83 10.71 17.49 0.12
C ALA A 83 9.34 17.23 0.77
N ALA A 84 9.09 16.02 1.27
CA ALA A 84 7.89 15.69 2.02
C ALA A 84 7.81 16.46 3.35
N LEU A 85 8.92 16.59 4.08
CA LEU A 85 8.98 17.36 5.32
C LEU A 85 8.73 18.86 5.07
N ALA A 86 9.34 19.42 4.03
CA ALA A 86 9.09 20.80 3.63
C ALA A 86 7.60 21.00 3.28
N THR A 87 7.01 20.10 2.49
CA THR A 87 5.58 20.15 2.16
C THR A 87 4.69 20.04 3.40
N LEU A 88 5.05 19.16 4.35
CA LEU A 88 4.33 18.98 5.60
C LEU A 88 4.32 20.26 6.44
N VAL A 89 5.47 20.93 6.55
CA VAL A 89 5.59 22.22 7.25
C VAL A 89 4.79 23.30 6.54
N THR A 90 4.92 23.41 5.22
CA THR A 90 4.21 24.42 4.42
C THR A 90 2.69 24.27 4.52
N LEU A 91 2.16 23.05 4.35
CA LEU A 91 0.73 22.79 4.49
C LEU A 91 0.26 22.93 5.93
N GLY A 92 1.05 22.50 6.91
CA GLY A 92 0.72 22.62 8.33
C GLY A 92 0.53 24.08 8.76
N LEU A 93 1.36 25.00 8.26
CA LEU A 93 1.23 26.44 8.50
C LEU A 93 -0.03 27.05 7.85
N GLN A 94 -0.57 26.41 6.82
CA GLN A 94 -1.77 26.85 6.10
C GLN A 94 -3.06 26.14 6.56
N GLY A 95 -3.00 25.23 7.54
CA GLY A 95 -4.15 24.44 7.97
C GLY A 95 -4.52 23.29 7.04
N PHE A 96 -3.54 22.71 6.33
CA PHE A 96 -3.67 21.57 5.42
C PHE A 96 -4.68 21.74 4.26
N PRO A 97 -4.59 22.81 3.44
CA PRO A 97 -5.37 22.88 2.21
C PRO A 97 -4.94 21.76 1.26
N SER A 98 -5.91 21.15 0.57
CA SER A 98 -5.61 20.16 -0.48
C SER A 98 -5.03 20.86 -1.70
N GLN A 99 -3.85 20.44 -2.14
CA GLN A 99 -3.16 20.94 -3.32
C GLN A 99 -3.11 19.86 -4.39
N VAL A 100 -3.58 20.18 -5.60
CA VAL A 100 -3.56 19.26 -6.75
C VAL A 100 -2.41 19.68 -7.67
N VAL A 101 -1.56 18.72 -8.03
CA VAL A 101 -0.38 18.88 -8.87
C VAL A 101 -0.59 18.09 -10.15
N HIS A 102 -0.87 18.80 -11.25
CA HIS A 102 -1.08 18.21 -12.57
C HIS A 102 0.26 17.95 -13.27
N LEU A 103 0.62 16.69 -13.50
CA LEU A 103 1.87 16.35 -14.20
C LEU A 103 1.70 16.29 -15.73
N GLY A 104 0.48 16.07 -16.20
CA GLY A 104 0.15 15.99 -17.62
C GLY A 104 -1.00 15.03 -17.91
N THR A 105 -1.37 14.95 -19.19
CA THR A 105 -2.38 13.99 -19.68
C THR A 105 -1.66 12.75 -20.21
N TRP A 106 -1.96 11.57 -19.64
CA TRP A 106 -1.41 10.30 -20.12
C TRP A 106 -1.97 9.98 -21.51
N PHE A 107 -3.29 9.88 -21.62
CA PHE A 107 -3.96 9.64 -22.90
C PHE A 107 -5.32 10.32 -22.92
N SER A 108 -5.83 10.58 -24.13
CA SER A 108 -7.15 11.14 -24.36
C SER A 108 -7.83 10.37 -25.49
N VAL A 109 -9.08 9.96 -25.26
CA VAL A 109 -9.93 9.26 -26.23
C VAL A 109 -11.34 9.85 -26.15
N GLY A 110 -11.76 10.54 -27.22
CA GLY A 110 -13.06 11.19 -27.28
C GLY A 110 -13.23 12.25 -26.19
N HIS A 111 -14.19 12.05 -25.30
CA HIS A 111 -14.45 12.94 -24.15
C HIS A 111 -13.73 12.51 -22.86
N HIS A 112 -13.01 11.39 -22.90
CA HIS A 112 -12.29 10.86 -21.74
C HIS A 112 -10.80 11.22 -21.83
N ALA A 113 -10.29 11.92 -20.82
CA ALA A 113 -8.87 12.21 -20.66
C ALA A 113 -8.40 11.62 -19.33
N ALA A 114 -7.38 10.77 -19.40
CA ALA A 114 -6.72 10.23 -18.22
C ALA A 114 -5.52 11.11 -17.88
N THR A 115 -5.64 11.87 -16.79
CA THR A 115 -4.59 12.77 -16.30
C THR A 115 -3.76 12.10 -15.20
N ILE A 116 -2.50 12.50 -15.11
CA ILE A 116 -1.61 12.11 -14.01
C ILE A 116 -1.62 13.26 -13.02
N ASP A 117 -2.58 13.21 -12.10
CA ASP A 117 -2.72 14.18 -11.03
C ASP A 117 -2.20 13.61 -9.72
N LEU A 118 -1.42 14.42 -9.01
CA LEU A 118 -0.98 14.15 -7.65
C LEU A 118 -1.72 15.06 -6.67
N VAL A 119 -1.99 14.58 -5.46
CA VAL A 119 -2.65 15.35 -4.39
C VAL A 119 -1.81 15.35 -3.13
N ALA A 120 -1.52 16.55 -2.64
CA ALA A 120 -0.87 16.81 -1.37
C ALA A 120 -1.88 17.41 -0.38
N ASP A 121 -2.23 16.64 0.65
CA ASP A 121 -3.18 17.06 1.68
C ASP A 121 -2.83 16.49 3.07
N GLY A 122 -3.75 16.67 4.03
CA GLY A 122 -3.60 16.23 5.41
C GLY A 122 -3.49 14.72 5.61
N LEU A 123 -3.79 13.90 4.60
CA LEU A 123 -3.60 12.45 4.63
C LEU A 123 -2.31 12.04 3.90
N SER A 124 -2.15 12.50 2.66
CA SER A 124 -1.07 12.01 1.79
C SER A 124 0.31 12.49 2.24
N VAL A 125 0.45 13.74 2.68
CA VAL A 125 1.76 14.33 3.00
C VAL A 125 2.38 13.73 4.27
N PRO A 126 1.66 13.58 5.40
CA PRO A 126 2.18 12.84 6.54
C PRO A 126 2.58 11.41 6.16
N TYR A 127 1.79 10.76 5.28
CA TYR A 127 2.02 9.38 4.88
C TYR A 127 3.28 9.21 4.00
N VAL A 128 3.48 10.08 2.99
CA VAL A 128 4.71 10.10 2.18
C VAL A 128 5.93 10.42 3.04
N CYS A 129 5.79 11.34 3.99
CA CYS A 129 6.87 11.75 4.89
C CYS A 129 7.43 10.55 5.67
N PHE A 130 6.58 9.83 6.42
CA PHE A 130 7.10 8.69 7.21
C PHE A 130 7.53 7.52 6.31
N SER A 131 6.82 7.26 5.21
CA SER A 131 7.12 6.12 4.33
C SER A 131 8.44 6.31 3.57
N THR A 132 8.70 7.50 3.03
CA THR A 132 9.96 7.85 2.36
C THR A 132 11.12 7.89 3.36
N GLY A 133 10.90 8.45 4.55
CA GLY A 133 11.90 8.43 5.64
C GLY A 133 12.27 7.00 6.05
N LEU A 134 11.29 6.10 6.12
CA LEU A 134 11.53 4.69 6.40
C LEU A 134 12.29 3.99 5.26
N CYS A 135 12.00 4.31 4.00
CA CYS A 135 12.79 3.85 2.85
C CYS A 135 14.26 4.26 2.96
N ALA A 136 14.53 5.51 3.36
CA ALA A 136 15.89 6.01 3.56
C ALA A 136 16.63 5.23 4.68
N LEU A 137 15.96 4.98 5.81
CA LEU A 137 16.50 4.19 6.92
C LEU A 137 16.83 2.75 6.48
N VAL A 138 15.89 2.11 5.79
CA VAL A 138 16.04 0.72 5.31
C VAL A 138 17.14 0.62 4.27
N ASN A 139 17.29 1.62 3.38
CA ASN A 139 18.42 1.71 2.45
C ASN A 139 19.77 1.72 3.20
N ALA A 140 19.90 2.55 4.24
CA ALA A 140 21.14 2.65 5.02
C ALA A 140 21.47 1.34 5.74
N PHE A 141 20.46 0.65 6.29
CA PHE A 141 20.62 -0.65 6.90
C PHE A 141 20.98 -1.74 5.87
N ALA A 142 20.25 -1.79 4.74
CA ALA A 142 20.43 -2.79 3.69
C ALA A 142 21.83 -2.74 3.08
N GLY A 143 22.42 -1.54 2.92
CA GLY A 143 23.76 -1.38 2.37
C GLY A 143 24.85 -2.07 3.21
N LYS A 144 24.64 -2.19 4.53
CA LYS A 144 25.53 -2.96 5.42
C LYS A 144 25.12 -4.42 5.49
N TYR A 145 23.82 -4.70 5.58
CA TYR A 145 23.28 -6.04 5.79
C TYR A 145 23.51 -6.97 4.59
N LEU A 146 23.40 -6.46 3.37
CA LEU A 146 23.56 -7.23 2.13
C LEU A 146 24.96 -7.12 1.52
N HIS A 147 25.95 -6.59 2.25
CA HIS A 147 27.30 -6.43 1.71
C HIS A 147 27.83 -7.77 1.16
N ARG A 148 28.32 -7.77 -0.09
CA ARG A 148 28.80 -8.96 -0.83
C ARG A 148 27.72 -9.97 -1.23
N GLU A 149 26.44 -9.64 -1.10
CA GLU A 149 25.37 -10.47 -1.65
C GLU A 149 25.34 -10.35 -3.19
N PRO A 150 25.33 -11.47 -3.94
CA PRO A 150 25.27 -11.43 -5.41
C PRO A 150 24.08 -10.64 -5.96
N GLY A 151 22.97 -10.62 -5.22
CA GLY A 151 21.75 -9.88 -5.54
C GLY A 151 21.73 -8.42 -5.10
N PHE A 152 22.86 -7.81 -4.69
CA PHE A 152 22.91 -6.46 -4.11
C PHE A 152 22.18 -5.43 -4.98
N THR A 153 22.59 -5.22 -6.22
CA THR A 153 21.97 -4.24 -7.13
C THR A 153 20.48 -4.52 -7.35
N ARG A 154 20.11 -5.80 -7.48
CA ARG A 154 18.70 -6.22 -7.62
C ARG A 154 17.86 -5.79 -6.43
N PHE A 155 18.38 -5.92 -5.20
CA PHE A 155 17.67 -5.48 -4.01
C PHE A 155 17.35 -3.97 -4.08
N PHE A 156 18.34 -3.14 -4.41
CA PHE A 156 18.17 -1.69 -4.46
C PHE A 156 17.28 -1.22 -5.62
N LEU A 157 17.28 -1.93 -6.76
CA LEU A 157 16.30 -1.71 -7.83
C LEU A 157 14.87 -1.95 -7.36
N LEU A 158 14.65 -3.06 -6.65
CA LEU A 158 13.33 -3.38 -6.13
C LEU A 158 12.91 -2.46 -4.98
N LEU A 159 13.85 -2.02 -4.13
CA LEU A 159 13.59 -1.04 -3.06
C LEU A 159 13.19 0.32 -3.63
N THR A 160 13.88 0.81 -4.67
CA THR A 160 13.55 2.07 -5.33
C THR A 160 12.21 1.99 -6.06
N LEU A 161 11.97 0.91 -6.82
CA LEU A 161 10.67 0.66 -7.45
C LEU A 161 9.54 0.62 -6.42
N PHE A 162 9.77 -0.04 -5.28
CA PHE A 162 8.80 -0.07 -4.19
C PHE A 162 8.50 1.33 -3.64
N GLY A 163 9.54 2.10 -3.31
CA GLY A 163 9.38 3.43 -2.74
C GLY A 163 8.70 4.40 -3.72
N THR A 164 9.03 4.32 -5.01
CA THR A 164 8.32 5.05 -6.07
C THR A 164 6.87 4.64 -6.16
N GLY A 165 6.56 3.34 -6.16
CA GLY A 165 5.18 2.83 -6.19
C GLY A 165 4.36 3.26 -4.98
N MET A 166 4.97 3.23 -3.79
CA MET A 166 4.35 3.72 -2.55
C MET A 166 4.05 5.22 -2.64
N ASN A 167 5.01 6.05 -3.06
CA ASN A 167 4.79 7.49 -3.19
C ASN A 167 3.75 7.81 -4.27
N LEU A 168 3.75 7.08 -5.39
CA LEU A 168 2.75 7.23 -6.46
C LEU A 168 1.34 6.90 -5.97
N MET A 169 1.19 5.78 -5.25
CA MET A 169 -0.09 5.36 -4.68
C MET A 169 -0.61 6.37 -3.65
N VAL A 170 0.26 6.85 -2.76
CA VAL A 170 -0.11 7.78 -1.70
C VAL A 170 -0.44 9.15 -2.27
N LEU A 171 0.34 9.66 -3.21
CA LEU A 171 0.08 10.96 -3.83
C LEU A 171 -1.01 10.91 -4.91
N ALA A 172 -1.66 9.77 -5.17
CA ALA A 172 -2.59 9.66 -6.28
C ALA A 172 -3.79 10.61 -6.18
N GLY A 173 -4.00 11.41 -7.23
CA GLY A 173 -5.17 12.26 -7.43
C GLY A 173 -6.35 11.59 -8.13
N SER A 174 -6.11 10.41 -8.71
CA SER A 174 -7.13 9.58 -9.35
C SER A 174 -6.99 8.11 -8.96
N ILE A 175 -8.07 7.34 -9.10
CA ILE A 175 -8.06 5.91 -8.84
C ILE A 175 -7.14 5.14 -9.79
N ASP A 176 -6.90 5.67 -11.00
CA ASP A 176 -6.03 5.06 -12.01
C ASP A 176 -4.55 5.16 -11.61
N VAL A 177 -4.12 6.35 -11.17
CA VAL A 177 -2.76 6.57 -10.64
C VAL A 177 -2.56 5.76 -9.35
N LEU A 178 -3.59 5.69 -8.50
CA LEU A 178 -3.57 4.89 -7.29
C LEU A 178 -3.37 3.41 -7.63
N PHE A 179 -4.11 2.88 -8.61
CA PHE A 179 -3.96 1.51 -9.09
C PHE A 179 -2.54 1.26 -9.65
N ALA A 180 -1.99 2.18 -10.44
CA ALA A 180 -0.62 2.04 -10.95
C ALA A 180 0.41 1.93 -9.81
N GLY A 181 0.32 2.79 -8.79
CA GLY A 181 1.18 2.72 -7.61
C GLY A 181 0.98 1.42 -6.80
N TRP A 182 -0.28 1.00 -6.64
CA TRP A 182 -0.68 -0.24 -5.97
C TRP A 182 -0.09 -1.49 -6.63
N GLU A 183 0.00 -1.49 -7.96
CA GLU A 183 0.59 -2.56 -8.78
C GLU A 183 2.12 -2.59 -8.65
N PHE A 184 2.80 -1.44 -8.77
CA PHE A 184 4.24 -1.35 -8.56
C PHE A 184 4.64 -1.80 -7.15
N LEU A 185 3.85 -1.39 -6.15
CA LEU A 185 3.99 -1.83 -4.77
C LEU A 185 3.86 -3.36 -4.65
N GLY A 186 2.85 -3.96 -5.28
CA GLY A 186 2.60 -5.41 -5.24
C GLY A 186 3.70 -6.23 -5.91
N LEU A 187 4.11 -5.81 -7.11
CA LEU A 187 5.13 -6.48 -7.90
C LEU A 187 6.50 -6.45 -7.20
N SER A 188 6.95 -5.27 -6.77
CA SER A 188 8.23 -5.12 -6.06
C SER A 188 8.26 -5.92 -4.76
N SER A 189 7.16 -5.91 -4.00
CA SER A 189 7.02 -6.72 -2.78
C SER A 189 7.14 -8.21 -3.07
N ALA A 190 6.42 -8.74 -4.06
CA ALA A 190 6.49 -10.15 -4.42
C ALA A 190 7.91 -10.56 -4.84
N LEU A 191 8.57 -9.76 -5.67
CA LEU A 191 9.94 -10.02 -6.11
C LEU A 191 10.95 -10.00 -4.95
N LEU A 192 10.71 -9.19 -3.92
CA LEU A 192 11.59 -9.16 -2.75
C LEU A 192 11.33 -10.28 -1.74
N ILE A 193 10.11 -10.83 -1.63
CA ILE A 193 9.90 -12.12 -0.94
C ILE A 193 10.75 -13.19 -1.61
N GLY A 194 10.70 -13.22 -2.94
CA GLY A 194 11.42 -14.17 -3.78
C GLY A 194 12.89 -13.82 -3.99
N PHE A 195 13.48 -12.90 -3.22
CA PHE A 195 14.84 -12.42 -3.44
C PHE A 195 15.86 -13.57 -3.43
N PHE A 196 15.74 -14.50 -2.47
CA PHE A 196 16.52 -15.74 -2.42
C PHE A 196 15.90 -16.82 -3.32
N HIS A 197 15.72 -16.48 -4.61
CA HIS A 197 15.08 -17.31 -5.65
C HIS A 197 15.67 -18.72 -5.84
N GLU A 198 16.89 -18.98 -5.39
CA GLU A 198 17.49 -20.34 -5.38
C GLU A 198 16.80 -21.27 -4.36
N ARG A 199 16.11 -20.71 -3.37
CA ARG A 199 15.35 -21.45 -2.36
C ARG A 199 13.89 -21.60 -2.81
N SER A 200 13.46 -22.84 -3.02
CA SER A 200 12.08 -23.16 -3.42
C SER A 200 11.03 -22.58 -2.46
N ASN A 201 11.30 -22.55 -1.15
CA ASN A 201 10.41 -21.95 -0.16
C ASN A 201 10.18 -20.46 -0.38
N ALA A 202 11.23 -19.69 -0.70
CA ALA A 202 11.12 -18.26 -0.96
C ALA A 202 10.31 -17.98 -2.24
N VAL A 203 10.53 -18.77 -3.28
CA VAL A 203 9.76 -18.68 -4.54
C VAL A 203 8.28 -19.02 -4.31
N ASN A 204 7.99 -20.11 -3.59
CA ASN A 204 6.62 -20.51 -3.26
C ASN A 204 5.90 -19.46 -2.40
N ALA A 205 6.60 -18.87 -1.42
CA ALA A 205 6.07 -17.79 -0.61
C ALA A 205 5.76 -16.54 -1.44
N SER A 206 6.67 -16.17 -2.34
CA SER A 206 6.51 -15.05 -3.28
C SER A 206 5.29 -15.24 -4.18
N LEU A 207 5.18 -16.40 -4.84
CA LEU A 207 4.06 -16.71 -5.73
C LEU A 207 2.72 -16.72 -4.98
N ARG A 208 2.70 -17.23 -3.74
CA ARG A 208 1.48 -17.22 -2.92
C ARG A 208 1.04 -15.81 -2.55
N ALA A 209 1.98 -14.95 -2.15
CA ALA A 209 1.68 -13.55 -1.86
C ALA A 209 1.20 -12.82 -3.12
N TYR A 210 1.92 -12.97 -4.23
CA TYR A 210 1.56 -12.37 -5.51
C TYR A 210 0.17 -12.80 -5.97
N THR A 211 -0.13 -14.10 -5.95
CA THR A 211 -1.45 -14.63 -6.32
C THR A 211 -2.55 -14.06 -5.43
N THR A 212 -2.30 -13.96 -4.12
CA THR A 212 -3.28 -13.38 -3.19
C THR A 212 -3.52 -11.90 -3.51
N TYR A 213 -2.47 -11.14 -3.81
CA TYR A 213 -2.62 -9.76 -4.27
C TYR A 213 -3.45 -9.70 -5.53
N ARG A 214 -3.07 -10.41 -6.60
CA ARG A 214 -3.80 -10.39 -7.88
C ARG A 214 -5.28 -10.68 -7.75
N ILE A 215 -5.66 -11.66 -6.92
CA ILE A 215 -7.08 -11.98 -6.69
C ILE A 215 -7.80 -10.79 -6.04
N CYS A 216 -7.21 -10.18 -5.01
CA CYS A 216 -7.82 -9.04 -4.31
C CYS A 216 -7.77 -7.74 -5.14
N ASP A 217 -6.73 -7.55 -5.96
CA ASP A 217 -6.51 -6.36 -6.79
C ASP A 217 -7.59 -6.21 -7.87
N ILE A 218 -8.28 -7.30 -8.23
CA ILE A 218 -9.51 -7.26 -9.06
C ILE A 218 -10.55 -6.32 -8.44
N GLY A 219 -10.63 -6.26 -7.11
CA GLY A 219 -11.52 -5.32 -6.40
C GLY A 219 -11.20 -3.87 -6.75
N LEU A 220 -9.93 -3.47 -6.61
CA LEU A 220 -9.51 -2.10 -6.91
C LEU A 220 -9.66 -1.75 -8.40
N LEU A 221 -9.33 -2.69 -9.29
CA LEU A 221 -9.52 -2.51 -10.73
C LEU A 221 -11.01 -2.33 -11.08
N THR A 222 -11.88 -3.17 -10.51
CA THR A 222 -13.33 -3.10 -10.74
C THR A 222 -13.92 -1.83 -10.13
N ALA A 223 -13.42 -1.38 -8.96
CA ALA A 223 -13.79 -0.11 -8.36
C ALA A 223 -13.47 1.07 -9.31
N GLY A 224 -12.30 1.06 -9.94
CA GLY A 224 -11.93 2.01 -10.99
C GLY A 224 -12.97 2.03 -12.12
N VAL A 225 -13.30 0.87 -12.69
CA VAL A 225 -14.30 0.77 -13.76
C VAL A 225 -15.67 1.32 -13.34
N VAL A 226 -16.13 1.00 -12.13
CA VAL A 226 -17.41 1.49 -11.60
C VAL A 226 -17.40 3.00 -11.39
N VAL A 227 -16.29 3.55 -10.88
CA VAL A 227 -16.10 5.00 -10.74
C VAL A 227 -16.16 5.72 -12.09
N HIS A 228 -15.42 5.21 -13.09
CA HIS A 228 -15.45 5.76 -14.45
C HIS A 228 -16.85 5.69 -15.06
N ALA A 229 -17.57 4.58 -14.86
CA ALA A 229 -18.94 4.44 -15.35
C ALA A 229 -19.93 5.42 -14.68
N ALA A 230 -19.71 5.76 -13.41
CA ALA A 230 -20.59 6.64 -12.65
C ALA A 230 -20.32 8.15 -12.90
N VAL A 231 -19.06 8.55 -13.06
CA VAL A 231 -18.64 9.96 -13.07
C VAL A 231 -17.95 10.38 -14.37
N GLY A 232 -17.58 9.42 -15.23
CA GLY A 232 -16.85 9.66 -16.48
C GLY A 232 -15.36 9.97 -16.29
N SER A 233 -14.85 9.86 -15.06
CA SER A 233 -13.44 10.07 -14.72
C SER A 233 -13.03 9.27 -13.49
N GLY A 234 -11.72 9.03 -13.35
CA GLY A 234 -11.10 8.44 -12.17
C GLY A 234 -10.71 9.46 -11.09
N ASP A 235 -10.90 10.76 -11.34
CA ASP A 235 -10.43 11.84 -10.47
C ASP A 235 -11.14 11.86 -9.11
N PHE A 236 -10.37 11.87 -8.02
CA PHE A 236 -10.94 11.99 -6.68
C PHE A 236 -11.66 13.32 -6.46
N GLY A 237 -11.25 14.39 -7.15
CA GLY A 237 -11.93 15.70 -7.10
C GLY A 237 -13.35 15.69 -7.69
N LYS A 238 -13.73 14.67 -8.46
CA LYS A 238 -15.12 14.48 -8.92
C LYS A 238 -15.90 13.48 -8.07
N LEU A 239 -15.21 12.66 -7.28
CA LEU A 239 -15.81 11.74 -6.31
C LEU A 239 -16.13 12.42 -4.99
N PHE A 240 -15.28 13.37 -4.59
CA PHE A 240 -15.32 14.00 -3.27
C PHE A 240 -15.27 15.52 -3.37
N SER A 241 -15.94 16.20 -2.45
CA SER A 241 -15.80 17.65 -2.23
C SER A 241 -15.28 17.95 -0.83
N GLY A 242 -14.54 19.04 -0.68
CA GLY A 242 -13.90 19.41 0.58
C GLY A 242 -12.51 18.77 0.75
N THR A 243 -11.99 18.79 1.98
CA THR A 243 -10.66 18.30 2.31
C THR A 243 -10.73 17.15 3.33
N TRP A 244 -9.80 16.21 3.24
CA TRP A 244 -9.62 15.19 4.27
C TRP A 244 -9.31 15.86 5.62
N PRO A 245 -9.88 15.42 6.76
CA PRO A 245 -10.71 14.22 6.92
C PRO A 245 -12.21 14.47 6.76
N ASN A 246 -12.67 15.62 6.30
CA ASN A 246 -14.09 16.00 6.31
C ASN A 246 -14.70 16.10 4.90
N ALA A 247 -14.19 15.32 3.96
CA ALA A 247 -14.69 15.34 2.59
C ALA A 247 -16.11 14.73 2.49
N HIS A 248 -16.90 15.22 1.54
CA HIS A 248 -18.24 14.76 1.26
C HIS A 248 -18.28 13.91 -0.02
N CYS A 249 -19.07 12.84 -0.01
CA CYS A 249 -19.30 11.98 -1.17
C CYS A 249 -20.24 12.66 -2.17
N LEU A 250 -19.83 12.74 -3.44
CA LEU A 250 -20.62 13.33 -4.53
C LEU A 250 -21.42 12.30 -5.34
N VAL A 251 -21.09 11.02 -5.21
CA VAL A 251 -21.78 9.94 -5.93
C VAL A 251 -22.97 9.41 -5.15
N SER A 252 -23.90 8.74 -5.87
CA SER A 252 -25.04 8.09 -5.25
C SER A 252 -24.63 7.02 -4.23
N THR A 253 -25.46 6.82 -3.21
CA THR A 253 -25.24 5.81 -2.15
C THR A 253 -25.00 4.40 -2.72
N ASN A 254 -25.71 4.01 -3.78
CA ASN A 254 -25.53 2.68 -4.38
C ASN A 254 -24.14 2.51 -4.99
N VAL A 255 -23.63 3.53 -5.69
CA VAL A 255 -22.27 3.52 -6.24
C VAL A 255 -21.25 3.53 -5.10
N ALA A 256 -21.44 4.37 -4.09
CA ALA A 256 -20.55 4.44 -2.94
C ALA A 256 -20.43 3.09 -2.22
N VAL A 257 -21.56 2.44 -1.90
CA VAL A 257 -21.59 1.10 -1.28
C VAL A 257 -20.87 0.07 -2.13
N GLY A 258 -21.17 0.02 -3.44
CA GLY A 258 -20.53 -0.93 -4.35
C GLY A 258 -19.02 -0.75 -4.43
N VAL A 259 -18.55 0.48 -4.57
CA VAL A 259 -17.13 0.81 -4.60
C VAL A 259 -16.47 0.51 -3.25
N SER A 260 -17.10 0.83 -2.11
CA SER A 260 -16.60 0.51 -0.78
C SER A 260 -16.37 -0.99 -0.58
N ILE A 261 -17.30 -1.85 -1.03
CA ILE A 261 -17.12 -3.31 -0.96
C ILE A 261 -15.88 -3.75 -1.74
N LEU A 262 -15.72 -3.23 -2.96
CA LEU A 262 -14.61 -3.56 -3.85
C LEU A 262 -13.26 -3.08 -3.30
N LEU A 263 -13.21 -1.88 -2.71
CA LEU A 263 -12.01 -1.33 -2.07
C LEU A 263 -11.64 -2.10 -0.80
N VAL A 264 -12.62 -2.48 0.04
CA VAL A 264 -12.37 -3.33 1.21
C VAL A 264 -11.83 -4.68 0.79
N PHE A 265 -12.41 -5.30 -0.25
CA PHE A 265 -11.92 -6.57 -0.79
C PHE A 265 -10.45 -6.49 -1.25
N ALA A 266 -10.07 -5.41 -1.95
CA ALA A 266 -8.68 -5.17 -2.35
C ALA A 266 -7.77 -4.95 -1.14
N ALA A 267 -8.20 -4.13 -0.18
CA ALA A 267 -7.47 -3.82 1.04
C ALA A 267 -7.20 -5.07 1.89
N MET A 268 -8.17 -6.00 1.98
CA MET A 268 -8.01 -7.26 2.72
C MET A 268 -6.81 -8.09 2.25
N GLY A 269 -6.53 -8.11 0.94
CA GLY A 269 -5.42 -8.87 0.36
C GLY A 269 -4.05 -8.34 0.80
N LYS A 270 -3.78 -7.04 0.59
CA LYS A 270 -2.49 -6.42 0.95
C LYS A 270 -2.31 -6.26 2.46
N SER A 271 -3.39 -6.08 3.21
CA SER A 271 -3.36 -5.94 4.66
C SER A 271 -3.48 -7.27 5.43
N ALA A 272 -3.36 -8.40 4.73
CA ALA A 272 -3.39 -9.73 5.32
C ALA A 272 -4.57 -9.96 6.28
N GLN A 273 -5.77 -9.51 5.88
CA GLN A 273 -7.00 -9.75 6.63
C GLN A 273 -7.53 -11.15 6.35
N VAL A 274 -8.21 -11.77 7.31
CA VAL A 274 -8.87 -13.05 7.10
C VAL A 274 -9.97 -12.89 6.02
N PRO A 275 -10.08 -13.78 5.01
CA PRO A 275 -9.36 -15.05 4.86
C PRO A 275 -8.04 -14.98 4.05
N PHE A 276 -7.62 -13.81 3.58
CA PHE A 276 -6.44 -13.59 2.75
C PHE A 276 -5.13 -13.39 3.53
N SER A 277 -5.06 -13.80 4.79
CA SER A 277 -3.91 -13.54 5.66
C SER A 277 -2.73 -14.52 5.55
N GLY A 278 -2.95 -15.69 4.93
CA GLY A 278 -2.01 -16.80 4.96
C GLY A 278 -0.64 -16.53 4.30
N TRP A 279 -0.48 -15.47 3.51
CA TRP A 279 0.79 -15.18 2.85
C TRP A 279 1.80 -14.46 3.78
N LEU A 280 1.35 -13.72 4.80
CA LEU A 280 2.19 -12.75 5.52
C LEU A 280 3.35 -13.39 6.29
N ALA A 281 3.08 -14.40 7.11
CA ALA A 281 4.14 -15.07 7.88
C ALA A 281 5.16 -15.77 6.97
N ARG A 282 4.70 -16.31 5.82
CA ARG A 282 5.57 -16.92 4.81
C ARG A 282 6.41 -15.90 4.04
N ALA A 283 5.94 -14.66 3.93
CA ALA A 283 6.69 -13.59 3.28
C ALA A 283 7.97 -13.20 4.05
N MET A 284 8.17 -13.72 5.28
CA MET A 284 9.38 -13.54 6.09
C MET A 284 10.62 -14.26 5.56
N GLU A 285 10.51 -15.04 4.49
CA GLU A 285 11.62 -15.61 3.72
C GLU A 285 12.52 -14.54 3.07
N GLY A 286 11.98 -13.34 2.83
CA GLY A 286 12.75 -12.23 2.27
C GLY A 286 13.88 -11.74 3.20
N PRO A 287 14.85 -10.98 2.66
CA PRO A 287 15.87 -10.31 3.46
C PRO A 287 15.25 -9.46 4.58
N THR A 288 15.86 -9.44 5.75
CA THR A 288 15.37 -8.65 6.91
C THR A 288 15.04 -7.18 6.57
N PRO A 289 15.83 -6.45 5.74
CA PRO A 289 15.47 -5.10 5.34
C PRO A 289 14.15 -5.04 4.52
N SER A 290 13.89 -6.02 3.66
CA SER A 290 12.61 -6.11 2.92
C SER A 290 11.43 -6.41 3.84
N SER A 291 11.60 -7.33 4.80
CA SER A 291 10.56 -7.66 5.77
C SER A 291 10.18 -6.44 6.62
N ALA A 292 11.16 -5.62 7.01
CA ALA A 292 10.94 -4.41 7.80
C ALA A 292 10.04 -3.40 7.08
N ILE A 293 10.30 -3.17 5.79
CA ILE A 293 9.62 -2.12 5.04
C ILE A 293 8.28 -2.57 4.44
N PHE A 294 8.12 -3.84 4.02
CA PHE A 294 6.87 -4.30 3.40
C PHE A 294 5.83 -4.72 4.41
N TYR A 295 6.16 -5.75 5.16
CA TYR A 295 5.21 -6.46 6.01
C TYR A 295 5.27 -5.98 7.45
N GLY A 296 6.40 -5.36 7.82
CA GLY A 296 6.54 -4.61 9.05
C GLY A 296 5.80 -3.27 9.03
N ALA A 297 5.78 -2.60 7.87
CA ALA A 297 5.40 -1.19 7.82
C ALA A 297 4.48 -0.82 6.66
N LEU A 298 4.97 -0.77 5.42
CA LEU A 298 4.33 0.03 4.38
C LEU A 298 3.31 -0.75 3.55
N SER A 299 3.67 -1.93 3.03
CA SER A 299 2.76 -2.71 2.17
C SER A 299 1.54 -3.23 2.93
N ILE A 300 1.70 -3.62 4.19
CA ILE A 300 0.57 -4.09 5.03
C ILE A 300 -0.43 -2.97 5.32
N HIS A 301 0.03 -1.71 5.35
CA HIS A 301 -0.79 -0.53 5.63
C HIS A 301 -1.36 0.14 4.38
N ALA A 302 -0.94 -0.28 3.18
CA ALA A 302 -1.44 0.27 1.92
C ALA A 302 -2.97 0.17 1.79
N GLY A 303 -3.57 -0.95 2.23
CA GLY A 303 -5.02 -1.09 2.25
C GLY A 303 -5.71 -0.09 3.18
N ALA A 304 -5.15 0.14 4.38
CA ALA A 304 -5.66 1.13 5.31
C ALA A 304 -5.58 2.56 4.73
N TYR A 305 -4.49 2.88 4.03
CA TYR A 305 -4.36 4.16 3.31
C TYR A 305 -5.49 4.37 2.31
N VAL A 306 -5.75 3.39 1.43
CA VAL A 306 -6.81 3.49 0.41
C VAL A 306 -8.19 3.66 1.06
N LEU A 307 -8.45 2.96 2.16
CA LEU A 307 -9.72 3.06 2.88
C LEU A 307 -9.90 4.42 3.55
N LEU A 308 -8.84 5.01 4.11
CA LEU A 308 -8.86 6.38 4.65
C LEU A 308 -9.02 7.42 3.52
N ARG A 309 -8.34 7.21 2.39
CA ARG A 309 -8.44 8.09 1.22
C ARG A 309 -9.86 8.14 0.65
N CYS A 310 -10.60 7.05 0.77
CA CYS A 310 -11.97 6.91 0.29
C CYS A 310 -13.00 6.83 1.43
N GLU A 311 -12.70 7.40 2.60
CA GLU A 311 -13.56 7.36 3.79
C GLU A 311 -14.98 7.90 3.53
N SER A 312 -15.12 8.93 2.70
CA SER A 312 -16.43 9.49 2.37
C SER A 312 -17.34 8.49 1.64
N LEU A 313 -16.79 7.50 0.92
CA LEU A 313 -17.57 6.39 0.36
C LEU A 313 -18.05 5.45 1.47
N LEU A 314 -17.17 5.15 2.43
CA LEU A 314 -17.48 4.28 3.57
C LEU A 314 -18.56 4.89 4.47
N ASP A 315 -18.60 6.21 4.62
CA ASP A 315 -19.66 6.91 5.36
C ASP A 315 -21.05 6.69 4.75
N GLN A 316 -21.14 6.41 3.45
CA GLN A 316 -22.38 6.03 2.77
C GLN A 316 -22.71 4.54 2.89
N ALA A 317 -21.82 3.74 3.47
CA ALA A 317 -21.90 2.29 3.50
C ALA A 317 -21.75 1.70 4.94
N PRO A 318 -22.68 1.97 5.88
CA PRO A 318 -22.58 1.47 7.26
C PRO A 318 -22.46 -0.05 7.37
N ALA A 319 -23.10 -0.81 6.48
CA ALA A 319 -22.99 -2.27 6.46
C ALA A 319 -21.56 -2.74 6.15
N VAL A 320 -20.85 -2.03 5.26
CA VAL A 320 -19.46 -2.32 4.90
C VAL A 320 -18.53 -1.98 6.06
N GLN A 321 -18.77 -0.85 6.73
CA GLN A 321 -18.06 -0.46 7.95
C GLN A 321 -18.17 -1.52 9.06
N TRP A 322 -19.38 -2.02 9.33
CA TRP A 322 -19.57 -3.11 10.29
C TRP A 322 -18.90 -4.41 9.88
N ALA A 323 -18.93 -4.75 8.58
CA ALA A 323 -18.19 -5.90 8.06
C ALA A 323 -16.67 -5.74 8.30
N MET A 324 -16.11 -4.55 8.09
CA MET A 324 -14.70 -4.25 8.39
C MET A 324 -14.38 -4.45 9.88
N VAL A 325 -15.25 -3.99 10.79
CA VAL A 325 -15.08 -4.19 12.24
C VAL A 325 -15.02 -5.67 12.58
N VAL A 326 -15.91 -6.47 12.02
CA VAL A 326 -15.94 -7.93 12.25
C VAL A 326 -14.69 -8.59 11.68
N ILE A 327 -14.34 -8.30 10.42
CA ILE A 327 -13.15 -8.84 9.75
C ILE A 327 -11.88 -8.48 10.52
N GLY A 328 -11.71 -7.21 10.87
CA GLY A 328 -10.56 -6.70 11.62
C GLY A 328 -10.44 -7.33 13.01
N SER A 329 -11.56 -7.49 13.72
CA SER A 329 -11.59 -8.15 15.03
C SER A 329 -11.19 -9.62 14.95
N VAL A 330 -11.74 -10.35 13.97
CA VAL A 330 -11.41 -11.76 13.74
C VAL A 330 -9.93 -11.90 13.34
N THR A 331 -9.43 -11.05 12.45
CA THR A 331 -8.01 -10.99 12.07
C THR A 331 -7.14 -10.75 13.29
N ALA A 332 -7.46 -9.76 14.13
CA ALA A 332 -6.68 -9.41 15.30
C ALA A 332 -6.61 -10.57 16.32
N LEU A 333 -7.76 -11.18 16.62
CA LEU A 333 -7.83 -12.32 17.53
C LEU A 333 -7.06 -13.53 16.99
N HIS A 334 -7.27 -13.87 15.71
CA HIS A 334 -6.55 -14.97 15.05
C HIS A 334 -5.04 -14.76 15.11
N ALA A 335 -4.58 -13.58 14.69
CA ALA A 335 -3.16 -13.26 14.67
C ALA A 335 -2.53 -13.26 16.07
N SER A 336 -3.27 -12.77 17.08
CA SER A 336 -2.83 -12.78 18.48
C SER A 336 -2.63 -14.19 19.01
N VAL A 337 -3.56 -15.11 18.72
CA VAL A 337 -3.49 -16.51 19.17
C VAL A 337 -2.37 -17.25 18.46
N VAL A 338 -2.28 -17.13 17.13
CA VAL A 338 -1.26 -17.83 16.31
C VAL A 338 0.15 -17.28 16.55
N GLY A 339 0.30 -15.97 16.75
CA GLY A 339 1.58 -15.33 17.02
C GLY A 339 2.28 -15.85 18.27
N ARG A 340 1.52 -16.23 19.30
CA ARG A 340 2.05 -16.73 20.60
C ARG A 340 2.70 -18.11 20.52
N VAL A 341 2.43 -18.88 19.47
CA VAL A 341 2.98 -20.23 19.29
C VAL A 341 4.03 -20.29 18.18
N GLN A 342 4.39 -19.14 17.57
CA GLN A 342 5.46 -19.12 16.59
C GLN A 342 6.82 -19.34 17.25
N THR A 343 7.63 -20.18 16.64
CA THR A 343 8.96 -20.57 17.15
C THR A 343 10.08 -19.67 16.64
N ASP A 344 9.82 -18.84 15.63
CA ASP A 344 10.79 -17.89 15.08
C ASP A 344 10.32 -16.43 15.25
N LEU A 345 11.30 -15.55 15.47
CA LEU A 345 11.05 -14.14 15.78
C LEU A 345 10.38 -13.40 14.61
N LYS A 346 10.75 -13.71 13.35
CA LYS A 346 10.18 -13.02 12.19
C LYS A 346 8.71 -13.36 11.99
N SER A 347 8.32 -14.63 12.07
CA SER A 347 6.92 -15.04 11.99
C SER A 347 6.11 -14.50 13.15
N MET A 348 6.67 -14.48 14.37
CA MET A 348 6.01 -13.86 15.53
C MET A 348 5.72 -12.37 15.27
N LEU A 349 6.71 -11.63 14.77
CA LEU A 349 6.55 -10.22 14.41
C LEU A 349 5.57 -10.03 13.24
N ALA A 350 5.52 -10.95 12.29
CA ALA A 350 4.55 -10.92 11.18
C ALA A 350 3.12 -11.03 11.69
N TYR A 351 2.82 -11.97 12.59
CA TYR A 351 1.50 -12.06 13.23
C TYR A 351 1.21 -10.87 14.13
N ALA A 352 2.21 -10.29 14.79
CA ALA A 352 2.02 -9.06 15.53
C ALA A 352 1.67 -7.88 14.61
N SER A 353 2.24 -7.81 13.40
CA SER A 353 1.81 -6.84 12.37
C SER A 353 0.39 -7.09 11.88
N MET A 354 0.04 -8.35 11.61
CA MET A 354 -1.32 -8.75 11.21
C MET A 354 -2.36 -8.35 12.26
N MET A 355 -2.03 -8.54 13.55
CA MET A 355 -2.90 -8.15 14.65
C MET A 355 -3.17 -6.64 14.65
N GLN A 356 -2.12 -5.82 14.52
CA GLN A 356 -2.25 -4.36 14.51
C GLN A 356 -2.97 -3.87 13.24
N SER A 357 -2.72 -4.51 12.10
CA SER A 357 -3.47 -4.22 10.87
C SER A 357 -4.97 -4.53 11.04
N GLY A 358 -5.34 -5.63 11.70
CA GLY A 358 -6.73 -5.93 12.06
C GLY A 358 -7.36 -4.87 12.97
N ILE A 359 -6.62 -4.35 13.94
CA ILE A 359 -7.09 -3.26 14.81
C ILE A 359 -7.31 -1.97 14.01
N ILE A 360 -6.40 -1.61 13.11
CA ILE A 360 -6.55 -0.44 12.22
C ILE A 360 -7.80 -0.58 11.34
N PHE A 361 -8.13 -1.79 10.86
CA PHE A 361 -9.38 -2.04 10.13
C PHE A 361 -10.62 -1.80 10.99
N VAL A 362 -10.57 -2.18 12.29
CA VAL A 362 -11.64 -1.88 13.24
C VAL A 362 -11.77 -0.38 13.44
N GLU A 363 -10.67 0.35 13.64
CA GLU A 363 -10.68 1.80 13.83
C GLU A 363 -11.31 2.53 12.63
N ILE A 364 -10.93 2.17 11.40
CA ILE A 364 -11.53 2.72 10.18
C ILE A 364 -13.02 2.33 10.08
N GLY A 365 -13.36 1.07 10.40
CA GLY A 365 -14.74 0.59 10.40
C GLY A 365 -15.63 1.26 11.45
N LEU A 366 -15.06 1.78 12.54
CA LEU A 366 -15.77 2.61 13.53
C LEU A 366 -15.91 4.08 13.09
N GLY A 367 -15.43 4.43 11.89
CA GLY A 367 -15.48 5.79 11.35
C GLY A 367 -14.38 6.71 11.89
N TRP A 368 -13.34 6.17 12.55
CA TRP A 368 -12.21 6.98 12.99
C TRP A 368 -11.26 7.25 11.81
N ARG A 369 -10.79 8.49 11.71
CA ARG A 369 -9.97 8.95 10.57
C ARG A 369 -8.52 9.24 10.98
N VAL A 370 -8.35 10.05 12.03
CA VAL A 370 -7.03 10.47 12.52
C VAL A 370 -6.36 9.38 13.37
N ILE A 371 -7.12 8.69 14.23
CA ILE A 371 -6.61 7.61 15.10
C ILE A 371 -5.90 6.52 14.28
N PRO A 372 -6.52 5.91 13.25
CA PRO A 372 -5.86 4.89 12.44
C PRO A 372 -4.66 5.43 11.66
N LEU A 373 -4.67 6.70 11.22
CA LEU A 373 -3.49 7.31 10.61
C LEU A 373 -2.31 7.36 11.57
N VAL A 374 -2.52 7.85 12.79
CA VAL A 374 -1.49 7.88 13.85
C VAL A 374 -1.03 6.46 14.18
N HIS A 375 -1.96 5.52 14.31
CA HIS A 375 -1.66 4.12 14.59
C HIS A 375 -0.80 3.50 13.47
N VAL A 376 -1.13 3.71 12.20
CA VAL A 376 -0.33 3.25 11.04
C VAL A 376 1.12 3.75 11.16
N VAL A 377 1.31 5.05 11.40
CA VAL A 377 2.64 5.67 11.51
C VAL A 377 3.42 5.09 12.70
N SER A 378 2.82 5.08 13.88
CA SER A 378 3.46 4.56 15.10
C SER A 378 3.82 3.08 14.97
N HIS A 379 2.91 2.27 14.42
CA HIS A 379 3.14 0.86 14.17
C HIS A 379 4.29 0.65 13.18
N ALA A 380 4.29 1.37 12.06
CA ALA A 380 5.30 1.24 11.02
C ALA A 380 6.71 1.50 11.57
N ILE A 381 6.88 2.54 12.39
CA ILE A 381 8.16 2.88 13.03
C ILE A 381 8.58 1.77 14.02
N LEU A 382 7.69 1.41 14.95
CA LEU A 382 7.98 0.41 15.98
C LEU A 382 8.34 -0.95 15.38
N ARG A 383 7.55 -1.40 14.40
CA ARG A 383 7.73 -2.72 13.81
C ARG A 383 8.97 -2.79 12.94
N SER A 384 9.27 -1.72 12.21
CA SER A 384 10.53 -1.63 11.46
C SER A 384 11.73 -1.74 12.38
N LEU A 385 11.73 -1.02 13.51
CA LEU A 385 12.77 -1.14 14.52
C LEU A 385 12.93 -2.59 15.02
N GLN A 386 11.83 -3.25 15.38
CA GLN A 386 11.85 -4.63 15.87
C GLN A 386 12.38 -5.62 14.83
N ILE A 387 11.98 -5.49 13.57
CA ILE A 387 12.43 -6.39 12.49
C ILE A 387 13.90 -6.12 12.16
N LEU A 388 14.33 -4.86 12.06
CA LEU A 388 15.73 -4.53 11.77
C LEU A 388 16.68 -4.96 12.91
N ARG A 389 16.20 -4.96 14.16
CA ARG A 389 16.94 -5.50 15.33
C ARG A 389 16.88 -7.02 15.46
N SER A 390 15.98 -7.71 14.75
CA SER A 390 15.78 -9.15 14.91
C SER A 390 17.06 -9.99 14.74
N PRO A 391 18.02 -9.66 13.83
CA PRO A 391 19.27 -10.40 13.71
C PRO A 391 20.17 -10.26 14.95
N SER A 392 20.23 -9.07 15.55
CA SER A 392 21.03 -8.79 16.74
C SER A 392 20.36 -9.30 18.02
N ALA A 393 19.03 -9.24 18.11
CA ALA A 393 18.28 -9.65 19.31
C ALA A 393 18.52 -11.11 19.71
N LEU A 394 18.75 -12.00 18.74
CA LEU A 394 19.09 -13.39 19.02
C LEU A 394 20.49 -13.52 19.64
N HIS A 395 21.44 -12.71 19.17
CA HIS A 395 22.79 -12.65 19.74
C HIS A 395 22.74 -12.06 21.17
N ASP A 396 22.06 -10.93 21.35
CA ASP A 396 21.86 -10.27 22.65
C ASP A 396 21.26 -11.26 23.67
N ARG A 397 20.31 -12.10 23.24
CA ARG A 397 19.67 -13.11 24.07
C ARG A 397 20.64 -14.22 24.50
N HIS A 398 21.45 -14.72 23.57
CA HIS A 398 22.45 -15.75 23.89
C HIS A 398 23.54 -15.22 24.82
N GLU A 399 24.00 -13.98 24.61
CA GLU A 399 24.96 -13.33 25.51
C GLU A 399 24.37 -13.16 26.91
N LEU A 400 23.11 -12.74 27.01
CA LEU A 400 22.42 -12.61 28.30
C LEU A 400 22.27 -13.95 29.02
N GLU A 401 21.88 -15.01 28.31
CA GLU A 401 21.76 -16.36 28.88
C GLU A 401 23.11 -16.90 29.36
N ALA A 402 24.18 -16.66 28.59
CA ALA A 402 25.54 -16.99 28.99
C ALA A 402 25.98 -16.22 30.24
N ALA A 403 25.65 -14.93 30.33
CA ALA A 403 25.96 -14.08 31.48
C ALA A 403 25.19 -14.49 32.76
N LEU A 404 23.95 -14.95 32.62
CA LEU A 404 23.11 -15.38 33.74
C LEU A 404 23.33 -16.84 34.17
N GLY A 405 24.09 -17.62 33.39
CA GLY A 405 24.30 -19.05 33.66
C GLY A 405 23.05 -19.91 33.47
N GLY A 406 22.07 -19.43 32.70
CA GLY A 406 20.79 -20.11 32.49
C GLY A 406 19.76 -19.22 31.78
N HIS A 407 18.59 -19.79 31.48
CA HIS A 407 17.50 -19.02 30.88
C HIS A 407 16.95 -18.01 31.92
N PRO A 408 16.89 -16.71 31.60
CA PRO A 408 16.23 -15.75 32.48
C PRO A 408 14.78 -16.18 32.70
N GLY A 409 14.37 -16.21 33.97
CA GLY A 409 13.02 -16.59 34.37
C GLY A 409 11.97 -15.73 33.67
N SER A 410 10.95 -16.37 33.10
CA SER A 410 9.82 -15.68 32.49
C SER A 410 8.72 -15.49 33.54
N GLU A 411 8.82 -14.45 34.36
CA GLU A 411 7.70 -14.00 35.19
C GLU A 411 6.80 -13.02 34.41
N ALA A 412 6.36 -13.42 33.21
CA ALA A 412 5.35 -12.67 32.50
C ALA A 412 3.96 -13.10 33.01
N TRP A 413 3.16 -12.15 33.51
CA TRP A 413 1.76 -12.39 33.83
C TRP A 413 1.05 -13.05 32.64
N SER A 414 0.50 -14.25 32.86
CA SER A 414 -0.12 -15.04 31.81
C SER A 414 -1.55 -15.38 32.19
N PRO A 415 -2.58 -14.94 31.44
CA PRO A 415 -3.97 -15.27 31.72
C PRO A 415 -4.31 -16.75 31.49
N ARG A 416 -3.32 -17.62 31.26
CA ARG A 416 -3.49 -19.07 31.14
C ARG A 416 -4.26 -19.66 32.32
N HIS A 417 -4.05 -19.14 33.53
CA HIS A 417 -4.76 -19.59 34.74
C HIS A 417 -6.28 -19.34 34.69
N LEU A 418 -6.79 -18.49 33.79
CA LEU A 418 -8.22 -18.24 33.60
C LEU A 418 -8.90 -19.29 32.70
N LEU A 419 -8.13 -20.11 31.99
CA LEU A 419 -8.65 -21.09 31.03
C LEU A 419 -8.45 -22.52 31.54
N SER A 420 -9.44 -23.40 31.32
CA SER A 420 -9.32 -24.83 31.61
C SER A 420 -8.19 -25.49 30.79
N GLU A 421 -7.56 -26.54 31.31
CA GLU A 421 -6.49 -27.27 30.60
C GLU A 421 -6.94 -27.77 29.22
N ARG A 422 -8.19 -28.24 29.11
CA ARG A 422 -8.77 -28.69 27.83
C ARG A 422 -8.85 -27.54 26.82
N SER A 423 -9.33 -26.37 27.26
CA SER A 423 -9.42 -25.17 26.42
C SER A 423 -8.03 -24.68 26.00
N GLN A 424 -7.05 -24.73 26.90
CA GLN A 424 -5.67 -24.37 26.59
C GLN A 424 -5.07 -25.31 25.54
N ALA A 425 -5.21 -26.63 25.71
CA ALA A 425 -4.70 -27.61 24.75
C ALA A 425 -5.38 -27.47 23.37
N TRP A 426 -6.68 -27.21 23.35
CA TRP A 426 -7.42 -26.97 22.11
C TRP A 426 -6.96 -25.68 21.41
N LEU A 427 -6.87 -24.57 22.14
CA LEU A 427 -6.37 -23.29 21.59
C LEU A 427 -4.94 -23.40 21.10
N TYR A 428 -4.08 -24.13 21.82
CA TYR A 428 -2.71 -24.37 21.40
C TYR A 428 -2.65 -25.14 20.08
N ARG A 429 -3.42 -26.23 19.93
CA ARG A 429 -3.52 -26.98 18.66
C ARG A 429 -4.07 -26.12 17.54
N LEU A 430 -5.14 -25.35 17.80
CA LEU A 430 -5.72 -24.43 16.83
C LEU A 430 -4.69 -23.40 16.37
N ALA A 431 -3.94 -22.82 17.31
CA ALA A 431 -2.91 -21.83 17.03
C ALA A 431 -1.76 -22.43 16.20
N LEU A 432 -1.31 -23.64 16.56
CA LEU A 432 -0.24 -24.36 15.87
C LEU A 432 -0.61 -24.65 14.41
N GLU A 433 -1.85 -25.05 14.17
CA GLU A 433 -2.43 -25.28 12.84
C GLU A 433 -2.91 -23.98 12.14
N ARG A 434 -2.61 -22.81 12.73
CA ARG A 434 -2.96 -21.47 12.20
C ARG A 434 -4.47 -21.33 11.92
N GLY A 435 -5.31 -21.98 12.73
CA GLY A 435 -6.76 -22.01 12.59
C GLY A 435 -7.26 -22.85 11.41
N TYR A 436 -6.44 -23.77 10.87
CA TYR A 436 -6.74 -24.55 9.66
C TYR A 436 -7.10 -23.68 8.45
N GLN A 437 -6.61 -22.43 8.43
CA GLN A 437 -6.99 -21.46 7.40
C GLN A 437 -6.56 -21.92 6.01
N ASP A 438 -5.36 -22.48 5.88
CA ASP A 438 -4.84 -23.01 4.62
C ASP A 438 -5.70 -24.16 4.10
N ALA A 439 -6.03 -25.12 4.96
CA ALA A 439 -6.87 -26.26 4.60
C ALA A 439 -8.28 -25.80 4.19
N SER A 440 -8.82 -24.82 4.91
CA SER A 440 -10.12 -24.21 4.60
C SER A 440 -10.10 -23.49 3.25
N MET A 441 -9.09 -22.65 2.97
CA MET A 441 -8.95 -21.99 1.67
C MET A 441 -8.83 -22.99 0.52
N VAL A 442 -8.04 -24.04 0.69
CA VAL A 442 -7.88 -25.08 -0.34
C VAL A 442 -9.20 -25.79 -0.59
N ARG A 443 -9.92 -26.19 0.46
CA ARG A 443 -11.18 -26.93 0.34
C ARG A 443 -12.33 -26.09 -0.19
N LEU A 444 -12.46 -24.86 0.28
CA LEU A 444 -13.61 -24.00 0.00
C LEU A 444 -13.44 -23.16 -1.27
N ILE A 445 -12.21 -22.83 -1.65
CA ILE A 445 -11.94 -21.91 -2.77
C ILE A 445 -11.18 -22.64 -3.87
N VAL A 446 -9.99 -23.19 -3.57
CA VAL A 446 -9.09 -23.72 -4.61
C VAL A 446 -9.67 -24.95 -5.30
N LEU A 447 -10.17 -25.93 -4.54
CA LEU A 447 -10.70 -27.17 -5.11
C LEU A 447 -11.95 -26.93 -5.99
N PRO A 448 -12.94 -26.13 -5.58
CA PRO A 448 -14.08 -25.80 -6.45
C PRO A 448 -13.66 -25.09 -7.74
N VAL A 449 -12.78 -24.08 -7.64
CA VAL A 449 -12.28 -23.34 -8.80
C VAL A 449 -11.51 -24.24 -9.75
N ARG A 450 -10.63 -25.09 -9.21
CA ARG A 450 -9.89 -26.08 -10.01
C ARG A 450 -10.83 -27.05 -10.73
N ARG A 451 -11.86 -27.56 -10.05
CA ARG A 451 -12.88 -28.43 -10.68
C ARG A 451 -13.62 -27.73 -11.81
N LEU A 452 -13.91 -26.43 -11.66
CA LEU A 452 -14.53 -25.62 -12.69
C LEU A 452 -13.62 -25.47 -13.91
N PHE A 453 -12.33 -25.18 -13.72
CA PHE A 453 -11.36 -25.12 -14.81
C PHE A 453 -11.15 -26.48 -15.49
N GLU A 454 -11.04 -27.56 -14.73
CA GLU A 454 -10.98 -28.92 -15.28
C GLU A 454 -12.26 -29.31 -16.03
N PHE A 455 -13.41 -28.76 -15.63
CA PHE A 455 -14.66 -28.92 -16.39
C PHE A 455 -14.64 -28.12 -17.69
N ALA A 456 -14.21 -26.85 -17.65
CA ALA A 456 -14.10 -26.00 -18.83
C ALA A 456 -13.11 -26.55 -19.86
N ALA A 457 -11.92 -26.99 -19.41
CA ALA A 457 -10.91 -27.60 -20.27
C ALA A 457 -11.41 -28.87 -20.96
N ARG A 458 -12.13 -29.74 -20.22
CA ARG A 458 -12.80 -30.91 -20.83
C ARG A 458 -13.89 -30.52 -21.82
N GLY A 459 -14.57 -29.40 -21.60
CA GLY A 459 -15.54 -28.84 -22.54
C GLY A 459 -14.88 -28.36 -23.83
N GLU A 460 -13.75 -27.66 -23.71
CA GLU A 460 -12.93 -27.20 -24.83
C GLU A 460 -12.38 -28.38 -25.65
N GLU A 461 -11.80 -29.39 -25.00
CA GLU A 461 -11.33 -30.61 -25.68
C GLU A 461 -12.46 -31.30 -26.47
N ARG A 462 -13.67 -31.39 -25.90
CA ARG A 462 -14.84 -31.93 -26.61
C ARG A 462 -15.23 -31.09 -27.81
N LEU A 463 -15.19 -29.76 -27.69
CA LEU A 463 -15.51 -28.84 -28.77
C LEU A 463 -14.49 -28.96 -29.91
N ILE A 464 -13.19 -29.02 -29.58
CA ILE A 464 -12.11 -29.22 -30.55
C ILE A 464 -12.29 -30.56 -31.27
N MET A 465 -12.56 -31.65 -30.54
CA MET A 465 -12.83 -32.97 -31.12
C MET A 465 -14.07 -33.00 -32.02
N TRP A 466 -15.10 -32.21 -31.69
CA TRP A 466 -16.29 -32.10 -32.52
C TRP A 466 -16.03 -31.29 -33.79
N LEU A 467 -15.31 -30.17 -33.71
CA LEU A 467 -14.93 -29.34 -34.86
C LEU A 467 -13.90 -30.03 -35.78
N GLY A 468 -13.03 -30.85 -35.21
CA GLY A 468 -12.01 -31.61 -35.95
C GLY A 468 -12.52 -32.90 -36.61
N ARG A 469 -13.82 -33.25 -36.46
CA ARG A 469 -14.41 -34.35 -37.22
C ARG A 469 -14.67 -33.90 -38.66
N ASP A 470 -13.82 -34.35 -39.57
CA ASP A 470 -14.09 -34.26 -41.00
C ASP A 470 -15.38 -35.03 -41.33
N PRO A 471 -16.36 -34.43 -42.04
CA PRO A 471 -17.61 -35.11 -42.40
C PRO A 471 -17.40 -36.37 -43.27
N THR A 472 -16.23 -36.47 -43.91
CA THR A 472 -15.88 -37.52 -44.88
C THR A 472 -15.49 -38.86 -44.23
N ASP A 473 -15.15 -38.88 -42.94
CA ASP A 473 -14.71 -40.11 -42.25
C ASP A 473 -15.86 -41.02 -41.78
N SER A 474 -17.11 -40.57 -41.96
CA SER A 474 -18.30 -41.40 -41.71
C SER A 474 -18.60 -42.42 -42.82
N SER A 475 -17.84 -42.42 -43.92
CA SER A 475 -18.09 -43.26 -45.11
C SER A 475 -17.20 -44.50 -45.26
N ARG A 476 -16.24 -44.76 -44.35
CA ARG A 476 -15.31 -45.90 -44.45
C ARG A 476 -15.58 -47.08 -43.49
N GLY A 477 -16.76 -47.12 -42.87
CA GLY A 477 -17.23 -48.24 -42.05
C GLY A 477 -18.24 -49.13 -42.77
N GLY A 478 -17.85 -49.74 -43.90
CA GLY A 478 -18.61 -50.87 -44.47
C GLY A 478 -18.21 -52.18 -43.78
N PRO A 479 -19.15 -53.13 -43.55
CA PRO A 479 -18.86 -54.33 -42.78
C PRO A 479 -17.87 -55.23 -43.54
N LYS A 480 -16.80 -55.65 -42.84
CA LYS A 480 -16.05 -56.86 -43.14
C LYS A 480 -15.78 -57.61 -41.85
#